data_AF-A0A925LGU1-F1
#
_entry.id   AF-A0A925LGU1-F1
#
_cell.length_a   1.000
_cell.length_b   1.000
_cell.length_c   1.000
_cell.angle_alpha   90.00
_cell.angle_beta   90.00
_cell.angle_gamma   90.00
#
_symmetry.space_group_name_H-M   'P 1'
#
loop_
_entity.id
_entity.type
_entity.pdbx_description
1 polymer ?
#
loop_
_entity_poly.entity_id
_entity_poly.type
_entity_poly.pdbx_seq_one_letter_code
_entity_poly.pdbx_strand_id
1 'polypeptide(L)'
;MKKKENKPKIKFRSLYASKSVNYVWIMVITIITFFMAIILGYFSLVLMGMVSFFVAIILLLTIISIGVFFDLLGIAVTAAEETPFHAMASHRLRGAKESILILRNAGPVANFFNDVIGDISGIISGTASAAILIKINEKVNIKSLVLSMLLTGIISAITVGGKAIGKEIALR
;
A
#
# COMPACT_ATOMS: atom_id res chain seq x y z
N MET A 1 -7.23 -54.33 12.34
CA MET A 1 -7.36 -53.55 11.09
C MET A 1 -7.67 -52.09 11.45
N LYS A 2 -6.68 -51.17 11.38
CA LYS A 2 -6.91 -49.74 11.64
C LYS A 2 -7.05 -48.99 10.31
N LYS A 3 -8.22 -48.39 10.11
CA LYS A 3 -8.64 -47.61 8.93
C LYS A 3 -7.74 -46.38 8.79
N LYS A 4 -7.04 -46.24 7.66
CA LYS A 4 -6.30 -45.02 7.29
C LYS A 4 -7.30 -43.93 6.92
N GLU A 5 -7.41 -42.89 7.75
CA GLU A 5 -8.05 -41.62 7.37
C GLU A 5 -7.19 -40.91 6.32
N ASN A 6 -7.59 -41.01 5.05
CA ASN A 6 -7.08 -40.15 4.00
C ASN A 6 -7.73 -38.76 4.13
N LYS A 7 -7.11 -37.87 4.88
CA LYS A 7 -7.43 -36.43 4.83
C LYS A 7 -7.10 -35.92 3.42
N PRO A 8 -8.01 -35.19 2.74
CA PRO A 8 -7.71 -34.60 1.45
C PRO A 8 -6.59 -33.57 1.63
N LYS A 9 -5.43 -33.82 1.01
CA LYS A 9 -4.33 -32.85 0.95
C LYS A 9 -4.82 -31.66 0.11
N ILE A 10 -5.25 -30.60 0.78
CA ILE A 10 -5.55 -29.32 0.15
C ILE A 10 -4.23 -28.82 -0.42
N LYS A 11 -4.04 -29.00 -1.73
CA LYS A 11 -2.90 -28.45 -2.45
C LYS A 11 -3.13 -26.95 -2.54
N PHE A 12 -2.49 -26.19 -1.66
CA PHE A 12 -2.18 -24.78 -1.91
C PHE A 12 -1.35 -24.73 -3.20
N ARG A 13 -2.03 -24.67 -4.34
CA ARG A 13 -1.39 -24.28 -5.60
C ARG A 13 -1.17 -22.78 -5.44
N SER A 14 0.01 -22.41 -4.97
CA SER A 14 0.49 -21.04 -5.09
C SER A 14 0.27 -20.64 -6.54
N LEU A 15 -0.57 -19.64 -6.75
CA LEU A 15 -0.93 -19.12 -8.06
C LEU A 15 0.23 -18.30 -8.68
N TYR A 16 1.47 -18.72 -8.42
CA TYR A 16 2.64 -18.38 -9.24
C TYR A 16 2.59 -19.23 -10.52
N ALA A 17 1.51 -19.06 -11.28
CA ALA A 17 1.50 -19.45 -12.68
C ALA A 17 2.44 -18.46 -13.39
N SER A 18 3.62 -18.95 -13.76
CA SER A 18 4.58 -18.29 -14.65
C SER A 18 3.85 -17.65 -15.83
N LYS A 19 3.54 -16.36 -15.70
CA LYS A 19 2.99 -15.51 -16.75
C LYS A 19 4.17 -14.73 -17.29
N SER A 20 4.33 -14.71 -18.61
CA SER A 20 5.38 -13.93 -19.27
C SER A 20 5.37 -12.50 -18.75
N VAL A 21 6.54 -12.03 -18.32
CA VAL A 21 6.72 -10.68 -17.78
C VAL A 21 6.28 -9.68 -18.86
N ASN A 22 5.20 -8.96 -18.59
CA ASN A 22 4.70 -7.95 -19.52
C ASN A 22 5.50 -6.66 -19.36
N TYR A 23 6.62 -6.58 -20.06
CA TYR A 23 7.53 -5.42 -20.01
C TYR A 23 6.85 -4.10 -20.40
N VAL A 24 5.85 -4.13 -21.28
CA VAL A 24 5.07 -2.93 -21.66
C VAL A 24 4.27 -2.44 -20.46
N TRP A 25 3.64 -3.35 -19.71
CA TRP A 25 2.88 -3.00 -18.52
C TRP A 25 3.77 -2.42 -17.41
N ILE A 26 4.97 -2.99 -17.23
CA ILE A 26 5.98 -2.45 -16.30
C ILE A 26 6.39 -1.05 -16.73
N MET A 27 6.74 -0.82 -18.00
CA MET A 27 7.14 0.50 -18.49
C MET A 27 6.03 1.54 -18.30
N VAL A 28 4.77 1.18 -18.60
CA VAL A 28 3.61 2.06 -18.42
C VAL A 28 3.42 2.43 -16.95
N ILE A 29 3.48 1.45 -16.04
CA ILE A 29 3.25 1.74 -14.63
C ILE A 29 4.36 2.62 -14.05
N THR A 30 5.63 2.40 -14.44
CA THR A 30 6.76 3.23 -14.00
C THR A 30 6.67 4.67 -14.52
N ILE A 31 6.20 4.88 -15.75
CA ILE A 31 6.01 6.23 -16.30
C ILE A 31 4.86 6.94 -15.58
N ILE A 32 3.73 6.25 -15.40
CA ILE A 32 2.55 6.83 -14.72
C ILE A 32 2.89 7.17 -13.26
N THR A 33 3.58 6.28 -12.53
CA THR A 33 3.99 6.53 -11.14
C THR A 33 4.88 7.75 -11.03
N PHE A 34 5.86 7.89 -11.93
CA PHE A 34 6.79 9.00 -11.93
C PHE A 34 6.09 10.36 -12.08
N PHE A 35 5.23 10.50 -13.10
CA PHE A 35 4.49 11.74 -13.31
C PHE A 35 3.48 12.01 -12.19
N MET A 36 2.79 10.98 -11.70
CA MET A 36 1.84 11.10 -10.61
C MET A 36 2.53 11.54 -9.30
N ALA A 37 3.71 11.00 -9.01
CA ALA A 37 4.51 11.38 -7.84
C ALA A 37 4.94 12.86 -7.90
N ILE A 38 5.35 13.37 -9.06
CA ILE A 38 5.72 14.78 -9.22
C ILE A 38 4.52 15.70 -9.00
N ILE A 39 3.38 15.39 -9.63
CA ILE A 39 2.18 16.23 -9.56
C ILE A 39 1.62 16.25 -8.13
N LEU A 40 1.42 15.07 -7.52
CA LEU A 40 0.88 14.97 -6.16
C LEU A 40 1.88 15.47 -5.11
N GLY A 41 3.17 15.24 -5.31
CA GLY A 41 4.24 15.77 -4.46
C GLY A 41 4.26 17.29 -4.45
N TYR A 42 4.18 17.92 -5.63
CA TYR A 42 4.07 19.38 -5.73
C TYR A 42 2.82 19.92 -5.02
N PHE A 43 1.66 19.29 -5.25
CA PHE A 43 0.40 19.71 -4.62
C PHE A 43 0.47 19.59 -3.09
N SER A 44 1.06 18.50 -2.57
CA SER A 44 1.24 18.31 -1.13
C SER A 44 2.20 19.34 -0.52
N LEU A 45 3.28 19.68 -1.22
CA LEU A 45 4.25 20.68 -0.76
C LEU A 45 3.59 22.06 -0.63
N VAL A 46 2.82 22.47 -1.63
CA VAL A 46 2.07 23.74 -1.61
C VAL A 46 1.05 23.75 -0.49
N LEU A 47 0.26 22.67 -0.35
CA LEU A 47 -0.72 22.53 0.72
C LEU A 47 -0.05 22.67 2.10
N MET A 48 1.06 21.98 2.35
CA MET A 48 1.77 22.03 3.63
C MET A 48 2.44 23.37 3.90
N GLY A 49 2.83 24.09 2.86
CA GLY A 49 3.27 25.48 2.97
C GLY A 49 2.21 26.39 3.58
N MET A 50 0.94 26.20 3.19
CA MET A 50 -0.18 27.07 3.56
C MET A 50 -0.82 26.75 4.92
N VAL A 51 -0.71 25.51 5.42
CA VAL A 51 -1.30 25.13 6.72
C VAL A 51 -0.40 25.43 7.92
N SER A 52 -1.05 25.62 9.07
CA SER A 52 -0.38 25.76 10.37
C SER A 52 0.30 24.46 10.80
N PHE A 53 1.27 24.57 11.70
CA PHE A 53 2.08 23.44 12.17
C PHE A 53 1.24 22.25 12.67
N PHE A 54 0.23 22.52 13.50
CA PHE A 54 -0.63 21.48 14.07
C PHE A 54 -1.46 20.77 12.99
N VAL A 55 -1.99 21.52 12.02
CA VAL A 55 -2.76 20.97 10.91
C VAL A 55 -1.87 20.15 9.98
N ALA A 56 -0.62 20.58 9.74
CA ALA A 56 0.34 19.84 8.92
C ALA A 56 0.65 18.44 9.49
N ILE A 57 0.76 18.30 10.82
CA ILE A 57 0.95 16.99 11.47
C ILE A 57 -0.25 16.06 11.26
N ILE A 58 -1.48 16.57 11.39
CA ILE A 58 -2.71 15.78 11.16
C ILE A 58 -2.79 15.34 9.69
N LEU A 59 -2.44 16.24 8.76
CA LEU A 59 -2.44 15.96 7.33
C LEU A 59 -1.39 14.88 6.97
N LEU A 60 -0.19 14.97 7.56
CA LEU A 60 0.86 13.96 7.43
C LEU A 60 0.38 12.58 7.92
N LEU A 61 -0.21 12.51 9.11
CA LEU A 61 -0.75 11.26 9.66
C LEU A 61 -1.82 10.66 8.75
N THR A 62 -2.70 11.50 8.21
CA THR A 62 -3.76 11.08 7.30
C THR A 62 -3.19 10.50 6.00
N ILE A 63 -2.17 11.13 5.41
CA ILE A 63 -1.48 10.63 4.22
C ILE A 63 -0.89 9.24 4.49
N ILE A 64 -0.17 9.07 5.62
CA ILE A 64 0.42 7.78 6.00
C ILE A 64 -0.66 6.71 6.20
N SER A 65 -1.75 7.04 6.91
CA SER A 65 -2.87 6.10 7.12
C SER A 65 -3.49 5.63 5.81
N ILE A 66 -3.65 6.55 4.84
CA ILE A 66 -4.16 6.22 3.51
C ILE A 66 -3.20 5.27 2.78
N GLY A 67 -1.88 5.54 2.81
CA GLY A 67 -0.89 4.67 2.18
C GLY A 67 -0.89 3.24 2.75
N VAL A 68 -0.97 3.10 4.08
CA VAL A 68 -1.05 1.79 4.74
C VAL A 68 -2.35 1.06 4.41
N PHE A 69 -3.48 1.78 4.36
CA PHE A 69 -4.76 1.21 3.97
C PHE A 69 -4.74 0.63 2.55
N PHE A 70 -4.14 1.35 1.59
CA PHE A 70 -4.02 0.86 0.22
C PHE A 70 -3.05 -0.32 0.08
N ASP A 71 -1.98 -0.39 0.88
CA ASP A 71 -1.12 -1.58 0.91
C ASP A 71 -1.89 -2.83 1.38
N LEU A 72 -2.71 -2.68 2.43
CA LEU A 72 -3.55 -3.77 2.92
C LEU A 72 -4.56 -4.24 1.85
N LEU A 73 -5.12 -3.32 1.06
CA LEU A 73 -5.98 -3.68 -0.08
C LEU A 73 -5.23 -4.47 -1.15
N GLY A 74 -3.99 -4.09 -1.48
CA GLY A 74 -3.16 -4.83 -2.43
C GLY A 74 -2.90 -6.27 -1.98
N ILE A 75 -2.60 -6.45 -0.69
CA ILE A 75 -2.42 -7.78 -0.06
C ILE A 75 -3.73 -8.57 -0.08
N ALA A 76 -4.87 -7.94 0.25
CA ALA A 76 -6.18 -8.60 0.24
C ALA A 76 -6.57 -9.09 -1.18
N VAL A 77 -6.30 -8.29 -2.21
CA VAL A 77 -6.57 -8.65 -3.61
C VAL A 77 -5.69 -9.83 -4.07
N THR A 78 -4.46 -9.92 -3.57
CA THR A 78 -3.57 -11.06 -3.88
C THR A 78 -3.88 -12.32 -3.08
N ALA A 79 -4.45 -12.19 -1.88
CA ALA A 79 -4.83 -13.33 -1.05
C ALA A 79 -6.17 -13.98 -1.46
N ALA A 80 -7.04 -13.25 -2.16
CA ALA A 80 -8.36 -13.76 -2.53
C ALA A 80 -8.31 -14.83 -3.63
N GLU A 81 -9.14 -15.88 -3.48
CA GLU A 81 -9.30 -16.96 -4.48
C GLU A 81 -10.54 -16.75 -5.37
N GLU A 82 -10.47 -17.15 -6.65
CA GLU A 82 -11.57 -16.99 -7.63
C GLU A 82 -12.75 -17.93 -7.38
N THR A 83 -12.51 -19.08 -6.75
CA THR A 83 -13.47 -20.17 -6.51
C THR A 83 -14.76 -19.73 -5.77
N PRO A 84 -14.73 -18.98 -4.65
CA PRO A 84 -15.95 -18.49 -4.00
C PRO A 84 -16.73 -17.49 -4.86
N PHE A 85 -16.05 -16.68 -5.68
CA PHE A 85 -16.71 -15.68 -6.52
C PHE A 85 -17.46 -16.29 -7.70
N HIS A 86 -17.02 -17.43 -8.23
CA HIS A 86 -17.77 -18.17 -9.24
C HIS A 86 -19.10 -18.71 -8.70
N ALA A 87 -19.12 -19.20 -7.46
CA ALA A 87 -20.36 -19.63 -6.81
C ALA A 87 -21.32 -18.45 -6.56
N MET A 88 -20.79 -17.28 -6.20
CA MET A 88 -21.57 -16.03 -6.05
C MET A 88 -22.13 -15.52 -7.38
N ALA A 89 -21.36 -15.63 -8.47
CA ALA A 89 -21.81 -15.26 -9.81
C ALA A 89 -22.95 -16.16 -10.31
N SER A 90 -22.93 -17.45 -9.94
CA SER A 90 -24.02 -18.40 -10.21
C SER A 90 -25.32 -18.00 -9.49
N HIS A 91 -25.22 -17.50 -8.25
CA HIS A 91 -26.34 -16.93 -7.48
C HIS A 91 -26.73 -15.51 -7.92
N ARG A 92 -26.14 -14.98 -9.01
CA ARG A 92 -26.38 -13.63 -9.53
C ARG A 92 -26.21 -12.52 -8.50
N LEU A 93 -25.30 -12.70 -7.55
CA LEU A 93 -24.94 -11.65 -6.59
C LEU A 93 -24.27 -10.48 -7.32
N ARG A 94 -24.65 -9.26 -6.95
CA ARG A 94 -24.09 -8.02 -7.51
C ARG A 94 -22.60 -7.92 -7.17
N GLY A 95 -21.78 -7.53 -8.14
CA GLY A 95 -20.33 -7.37 -7.97
C GLY A 95 -19.52 -8.67 -8.15
N ALA A 96 -20.15 -9.84 -8.28
CA ALA A 96 -19.43 -11.11 -8.39
C ALA A 96 -18.61 -11.22 -9.69
N LYS A 97 -19.12 -10.68 -10.81
CA LYS A 97 -18.41 -10.73 -12.10
C LYS A 97 -17.22 -9.77 -12.13
N GLU A 98 -17.40 -8.62 -11.51
CA GLU A 98 -16.43 -7.54 -11.37
C GLU A 98 -15.27 -7.99 -10.47
N SER A 99 -15.59 -8.64 -9.34
CA SER A 99 -14.57 -9.24 -8.46
C SER A 99 -13.76 -10.32 -9.17
N ILE A 100 -14.39 -11.18 -9.99
CA ILE A 100 -13.67 -12.17 -10.81
C ILE A 100 -12.72 -11.48 -11.79
N LEU A 101 -13.14 -10.38 -12.44
CA LEU A 101 -12.30 -9.61 -13.35
C LEU A 101 -11.07 -9.01 -12.62
N ILE A 102 -11.29 -8.45 -11.44
CA ILE A 102 -10.22 -7.89 -10.60
C ILE A 102 -9.25 -9.00 -10.19
N LEU A 103 -9.76 -10.16 -9.79
CA LEU A 103 -8.95 -11.26 -9.28
C LEU A 103 -8.14 -11.95 -10.38
N ARG A 104 -8.69 -12.04 -11.60
CA ARG A 104 -7.95 -12.50 -12.79
C ARG A 104 -6.77 -11.59 -13.15
N ASN A 105 -6.83 -10.34 -12.72
CA ASN A 105 -5.81 -9.32 -12.87
C ASN A 105 -5.18 -8.89 -11.52
N ALA A 106 -5.24 -9.76 -10.50
CA ALA A 106 -4.82 -9.43 -9.13
C ALA A 106 -3.38 -8.92 -9.04
N GLY A 107 -2.45 -9.50 -9.82
CA GLY A 107 -1.04 -9.06 -9.84
C GLY A 107 -0.89 -7.58 -10.20
N PRO A 108 -1.33 -7.15 -11.40
CA PRO A 108 -1.37 -5.74 -11.78
C PRO A 108 -2.08 -4.81 -10.79
N VAL A 109 -3.21 -5.24 -10.24
CA VAL A 109 -4.02 -4.44 -9.32
C VAL A 109 -3.33 -4.28 -7.96
N ALA A 110 -2.77 -5.36 -7.43
CA ALA A 110 -2.03 -5.33 -6.16
C ALA A 110 -0.75 -4.49 -6.26
N ASN A 111 -0.01 -4.61 -7.36
CA ASN A 111 1.17 -3.78 -7.62
C ASN A 111 0.81 -2.29 -7.79
N PHE A 112 -0.40 -1.97 -8.28
CA PHE A 112 -0.88 -0.59 -8.29
C PHE A 112 -1.15 -0.07 -6.87
N PHE A 113 -1.86 -0.84 -6.04
CA PHE A 113 -2.20 -0.41 -4.69
C PHE A 113 -1.02 -0.38 -3.72
N ASN A 114 -0.15 -1.39 -3.76
CA ASN A 114 1.02 -1.47 -2.89
C ASN A 114 2.14 -0.53 -3.37
N ASP A 115 2.58 -0.65 -4.62
CA ASP A 115 3.79 0.03 -5.05
C ASP A 115 3.48 1.45 -5.52
N VAL A 116 2.47 1.65 -6.38
CA VAL A 116 2.19 3.00 -6.89
C VAL A 116 1.64 3.91 -5.81
N ILE A 117 0.55 3.53 -5.16
CA ILE A 117 -0.09 4.39 -4.16
C ILE A 117 0.70 4.40 -2.85
N GLY A 118 1.23 3.26 -2.43
CA GLY A 118 2.07 3.16 -1.23
C GLY A 118 3.37 3.95 -1.34
N ASP A 119 4.10 3.84 -2.47
CA ASP A 119 5.35 4.60 -2.64
C ASP A 119 5.09 6.10 -2.79
N ILE A 120 4.02 6.49 -3.51
CA ILE A 120 3.62 7.91 -3.60
C ILE A 120 3.30 8.47 -2.22
N SER A 121 2.53 7.74 -1.41
CA SER A 121 2.24 8.13 -0.02
C SER A 121 3.51 8.22 0.82
N GLY A 122 4.46 7.29 0.63
CA GLY A 122 5.77 7.31 1.29
C GLY A 122 6.60 8.55 0.92
N ILE A 123 6.72 8.86 -0.38
CA ILE A 123 7.46 10.02 -0.87
C ILE A 123 6.82 11.33 -0.39
N ILE A 124 5.49 11.43 -0.48
CA ILE A 124 4.75 12.60 -0.05
C ILE A 124 4.90 12.80 1.47
N SER A 125 4.74 11.74 2.27
CA SER A 125 4.92 11.83 3.73
C SER A 125 6.37 12.16 4.14
N GLY A 126 7.37 11.69 3.39
CA GLY A 126 8.77 12.04 3.61
C GLY A 126 9.07 13.52 3.32
N THR A 127 8.63 14.02 2.17
CA THR A 127 8.78 15.43 1.78
C THR A 127 7.99 16.36 2.71
N ALA A 128 6.80 15.95 3.12
CA ALA A 128 5.98 16.58 4.14
C ALA A 128 6.68 16.72 5.50
N SER A 129 7.24 15.61 6.00
CA SER A 129 7.99 15.59 7.27
C SER A 129 9.17 16.57 7.20
N ALA A 130 9.92 16.57 6.10
CA ALA A 130 11.01 17.51 5.87
C ALA A 130 10.53 18.98 5.87
N ALA A 131 9.40 19.28 5.23
CA ALA A 131 8.81 20.64 5.22
C ALA A 131 8.39 21.08 6.63
N ILE A 132 7.82 20.18 7.44
CA ILE A 132 7.47 20.44 8.85
C ILE A 132 8.73 20.71 9.68
N LEU A 133 9.81 19.95 9.43
CA LEU A 133 11.09 20.11 10.11
C LEU A 133 11.79 21.43 9.78
N ILE A 134 11.69 21.90 8.54
CA ILE A 134 12.18 23.21 8.13
C ILE A 134 11.36 24.31 8.82
N LYS A 135 10.03 24.18 8.90
CA LYS A 135 9.17 25.13 9.65
C LYS A 135 9.51 25.20 11.15
N ILE A 136 9.96 24.10 11.75
CA ILE A 136 10.45 24.07 13.14
C ILE A 136 11.82 24.77 13.28
N ASN A 137 12.62 24.84 12.21
CA ASN A 137 14.01 25.28 12.24
C ASN A 137 14.30 26.52 11.41
N GLU A 138 14.05 27.71 11.97
CA GLU A 138 14.76 28.92 11.52
C GLU A 138 16.22 28.97 12.02
N LYS A 139 16.64 28.06 12.92
CA LYS A 139 18.04 27.88 13.34
C LYS A 139 18.36 26.40 13.47
N VAL A 140 19.06 25.83 12.49
CA VAL A 140 19.52 24.43 12.52
C VAL A 140 20.37 24.20 13.76
N ASN A 141 19.83 23.43 14.71
CA ASN A 141 20.50 23.02 15.95
C ASN A 141 20.55 21.50 15.98
N ILE A 142 21.60 20.91 16.57
CA ILE A 142 21.81 19.45 16.67
C ILE A 142 20.58 18.75 17.31
N LYS A 143 19.88 19.44 18.22
CA LYS A 143 18.64 18.93 18.82
C LYS A 143 17.51 18.70 17.82
N SER A 144 17.39 19.52 16.77
CA SER A 144 16.31 19.36 15.80
C SER A 144 16.61 18.28 14.76
N LEU A 145 17.88 18.04 14.45
CA LEU A 145 18.33 16.89 13.67
C LEU A 145 17.99 15.58 14.39
N VAL A 146 18.28 15.49 15.69
CA VAL A 146 17.91 14.34 16.52
C VAL A 146 16.39 14.16 16.57
N LEU A 147 15.64 15.25 16.71
CA LEU A 147 14.17 15.19 16.68
C LEU A 147 13.64 14.72 15.32
N SER A 148 14.25 15.17 14.21
CA SER A 148 13.93 14.73 12.84
C SER A 148 14.14 13.24 12.67
N MET A 149 15.30 12.74 13.10
CA MET A 149 15.63 11.32 13.02
C MET A 149 14.68 10.48 13.87
N LEU A 150 14.31 10.95 15.07
CA LEU A 150 13.30 10.29 15.90
C LEU A 150 11.93 10.27 15.21
N LEU A 151 11.49 11.39 14.63
CA LEU A 151 10.19 11.49 13.98
C LEU A 151 10.12 10.59 12.74
N THR A 152 11.14 10.61 11.88
CA THR A 152 11.24 9.73 10.71
C THR A 152 11.37 8.26 11.11
N GLY A 153 12.09 7.97 12.20
CA GLY A 153 12.20 6.64 12.78
C GLY A 153 10.86 6.11 13.31
N ILE A 154 10.08 6.95 14.00
CA ILE A 154 8.73 6.62 14.48
C ILE A 154 7.79 6.40 13.28
N ILE A 155 7.81 7.29 12.28
CA ILE A 155 7.00 7.14 11.07
C ILE A 155 7.34 5.83 10.35
N SER A 156 8.63 5.54 10.18
CA SER A 156 9.10 4.29 9.57
C SER A 156 8.68 3.06 10.38
N ALA A 157 8.83 3.10 11.70
CA ALA A 157 8.40 2.01 12.59
C ALA A 157 6.90 1.77 12.55
N ILE A 158 6.07 2.83 12.54
CA ILE A 158 4.61 2.72 12.41
C ILE A 158 4.23 2.21 11.02
N THR A 159 4.90 2.66 9.97
CA THR A 159 4.61 2.24 8.58
C THR A 159 4.98 0.77 8.38
N VAL A 160 6.20 0.38 8.73
CA VAL A 160 6.69 -1.00 8.58
C VAL A 160 5.97 -1.94 9.56
N GLY A 161 5.78 -1.52 10.81
CA GLY A 161 5.04 -2.28 11.81
C GLY A 161 3.56 -2.46 11.46
N GLY A 162 2.90 -1.41 10.95
CA GLY A 162 1.54 -1.47 10.45
C GLY A 162 1.38 -2.44 9.27
N LYS A 163 2.32 -2.42 8.31
CA LYS A 163 2.37 -3.39 7.21
C LYS A 163 2.55 -4.84 7.72
N ALA A 164 3.39 -5.05 8.73
CA ALA A 164 3.63 -6.37 9.31
C ALA A 164 2.38 -6.93 10.00
N ILE A 165 1.70 -6.12 10.83
CA ILE A 165 0.45 -6.51 11.49
C ILE A 165 -0.64 -6.80 10.46
N GLY A 166 -0.76 -5.98 9.41
CA GLY A 166 -1.71 -6.20 8.33
C GLY A 166 -1.51 -7.53 7.61
N LYS A 167 -0.24 -7.92 7.35
CA LYS A 167 0.09 -9.23 6.76
C LYS A 167 -0.29 -10.40 7.67
N GLU A 168 -0.11 -10.26 8.97
CA GLU A 168 -0.41 -11.30 9.94
C GLU A 168 -1.93 -11.51 10.12
N ILE A 169 -2.72 -10.45 9.99
CA ILE A 169 -4.19 -10.52 9.99
C ILE A 169 -4.71 -11.09 8.65
N ALA A 170 -4.10 -10.75 7.51
CA ALA A 170 -4.55 -11.22 6.20
C ALA A 170 -4.24 -12.71 5.92
N LEU A 171 -3.22 -13.27 6.57
CA LEU A 171 -2.82 -14.68 6.44
C LEU A 171 -3.57 -15.62 7.40
N ARG A 172 -4.35 -15.08 8.34
CA ARG A 172 -5.10 -15.84 9.34
C ARG A 172 -6.59 -15.88 9.02
#